data_AF-A0AAW6KFZ1-F1
#
_entry.id   AF-A0AAW6KFZ1-F1
#
_cell.length_a   1.000
_cell.length_b   1.000
_cell.length_c   1.000
_cell.angle_alpha   90.00
_cell.angle_beta   90.00
_cell.angle_gamma   90.00
#
_symmetry.space_group_name_H-M   'P 1'
#
loop_
_entity.id
_entity.type
_entity.pdbx_description
1 polymer ?
#
loop_
_entity_poly.entity_id
_entity_poly.type
_entity_poly.pdbx_seq_one_letter_code
_entity_poly.pdbx_strand_id
1 'polypeptide(L)'
;GSKASDGGAGTDADRLFRHIVRSGHSSTLEHLSFTFAIEGVSRALLAQLTRHRVGFSFSVQSQRYVRMGSDDKIGGFDYVVPTTVTEDKTADMYDFVYGAPMEDRPSPEIFAEAMAIAQQTYDKLREAGVPAEDARAVLPQAAATNLVMTANLTALLSFYSKRKKGRGAQAEITELAEALRREVVDVEPWTAQFFEEV
;
A
#
# COMPACT_ATOMS: atom_id res chain seq x y z
N GLY A 1 -16.39 21.08 25.43
CA GLY A 1 -17.72 20.68 25.92
C GLY A 1 -17.63 20.27 27.38
N SER A 2 -18.76 19.99 28.01
CA SER A 2 -18.82 19.41 29.36
C SER A 2 -18.07 18.07 29.42
N LYS A 3 -17.51 17.72 30.58
CA LYS A 3 -16.88 16.41 30.80
C LYS A 3 -17.90 15.30 30.53
N ALA A 4 -17.44 14.18 29.99
CA ALA A 4 -18.30 13.05 29.66
C ALA A 4 -19.14 12.60 30.86
N SER A 5 -20.47 12.57 30.69
CA SER A 5 -21.44 12.21 31.75
C SER A 5 -21.51 10.71 32.07
N ASP A 6 -20.90 9.85 31.24
CA ASP A 6 -20.76 8.41 31.48
C ASP A 6 -19.55 8.04 32.36
N GLY A 7 -18.77 9.04 32.80
CA GLY A 7 -17.51 8.80 33.51
C GLY A 7 -16.37 8.32 32.61
N GLY A 8 -16.59 8.26 31.29
CA GLY A 8 -15.57 7.91 30.30
C GLY A 8 -14.59 9.04 30.04
N ALA A 9 -13.59 8.75 29.19
CA ALA A 9 -12.61 9.75 28.77
C ALA A 9 -13.26 10.84 27.90
N GLY A 10 -12.74 12.06 28.01
CA GLY A 10 -13.08 13.20 27.15
C GLY A 10 -14.34 13.96 27.58
N THR A 11 -15.05 14.45 26.56
CA THR A 11 -16.22 15.33 26.66
C THR A 11 -17.52 14.57 26.42
N ASP A 12 -18.66 15.21 26.66
CA ASP A 12 -19.98 14.64 26.34
C ASP A 12 -20.17 14.36 24.84
N ALA A 13 -19.43 15.05 23.96
CA ALA A 13 -19.41 14.73 22.53
C ALA A 13 -18.72 13.38 22.28
N ASP A 14 -17.60 13.11 22.94
CA ASP A 14 -16.89 11.83 22.84
C ASP A 14 -17.75 10.67 23.35
N ARG A 15 -18.51 10.88 24.43
CA ARG A 15 -19.52 9.93 24.90
C ARG A 15 -20.57 9.64 23.83
N LEU A 16 -21.08 10.67 23.17
CA LEU A 16 -22.07 10.51 22.10
C LEU A 16 -21.48 9.71 20.92
N PHE A 17 -20.25 9.99 20.50
CA PHE A 17 -19.60 9.24 19.43
C PHE A 17 -19.41 7.77 19.79
N ARG A 18 -18.95 7.45 21.01
CA ARG A 18 -18.88 6.06 21.50
C ARG A 18 -20.23 5.37 21.44
N HIS A 19 -21.29 6.04 21.89
CA HIS A 19 -22.63 5.48 21.87
C HIS A 19 -23.12 5.17 20.45
N ILE A 20 -22.93 6.11 19.52
CA ILE A 20 -23.28 5.96 18.10
C ILE A 20 -22.59 4.74 17.48
N VAL A 21 -21.28 4.60 17.69
CA VAL A 21 -20.51 3.48 17.13
C VAL A 21 -20.92 2.15 17.75
N ARG A 22 -21.04 2.07 19.08
CA ARG A 22 -21.50 0.84 19.78
C ARG A 22 -22.90 0.41 19.38
N SER A 23 -23.77 1.36 19.05
CA SER A 23 -25.13 1.08 18.55
C SER A 23 -25.19 0.71 17.07
N GLY A 24 -24.07 0.73 16.34
CA GLY A 24 -24.02 0.41 14.92
C GLY A 24 -24.55 1.53 14.00
N HIS A 25 -24.72 2.75 14.51
CA HIS A 25 -25.17 3.92 13.75
C HIS A 25 -24.01 4.58 12.97
N SER A 26 -23.29 3.77 12.18
CA SER A 26 -22.05 4.18 11.50
C SER A 26 -22.24 5.17 10.35
N SER A 27 -23.47 5.39 9.87
CA SER A 27 -23.75 6.35 8.79
C SER A 27 -23.30 7.77 9.12
N THR A 28 -23.34 8.16 10.39
CA THR A 28 -22.86 9.47 10.85
C THR A 28 -21.36 9.69 10.62
N LEU A 29 -20.55 8.62 10.63
CA LEU A 29 -19.11 8.69 10.39
C LEU A 29 -18.75 8.78 8.90
N GLU A 30 -19.71 8.56 7.99
CA GLU A 30 -19.48 8.66 6.54
C GLU A 30 -19.22 10.10 6.07
N HIS A 31 -19.60 11.08 6.88
CA HIS A 31 -19.38 12.50 6.62
C HIS A 31 -17.95 12.97 6.92
N LEU A 32 -17.17 12.17 7.66
CA LEU A 32 -15.77 12.44 7.94
C LEU A 32 -14.92 11.81 6.85
N SER A 33 -14.26 12.63 6.03
CA SER A 33 -13.44 12.17 4.91
C SER A 33 -11.98 12.58 5.08
N PHE A 34 -11.07 11.65 4.81
CA PHE A 34 -9.63 11.85 4.85
C PHE A 34 -9.07 11.62 3.46
N THR A 35 -8.13 12.47 3.03
CA THR A 35 -7.42 12.32 1.76
C THR A 35 -5.94 12.19 2.02
N PHE A 36 -5.35 11.12 1.50
CA PHE A 36 -3.95 10.76 1.70
C PHE A 36 -3.21 10.83 0.38
N ALA A 37 -1.99 11.35 0.41
CA ALA A 37 -0.97 11.05 -0.58
C ALA A 37 -0.21 9.81 -0.09
N ILE A 38 -0.20 8.75 -0.88
CA ILE A 38 0.46 7.49 -0.57
C ILE A 38 1.52 7.27 -1.65
N GLU A 39 2.76 7.07 -1.23
CA GLU A 39 3.90 6.93 -2.14
C GLU A 39 4.66 5.64 -1.87
N GLY A 40 5.33 5.12 -2.90
CA GLY A 40 6.26 4.00 -2.76
C GLY A 40 5.62 2.66 -2.42
N VAL A 41 4.33 2.46 -2.67
CA VAL A 41 3.67 1.17 -2.45
C VAL A 41 3.72 0.29 -3.70
N SER A 42 3.78 -1.02 -3.53
CA SER A 42 3.85 -1.96 -4.64
C SER A 42 2.55 -2.04 -5.43
N ARG A 43 2.63 -2.43 -6.70
CA ARG A 43 1.44 -2.79 -7.49
C ARG A 43 0.67 -3.96 -6.88
N ALA A 44 1.36 -4.89 -6.20
CA ALA A 44 0.73 -5.99 -5.46
C ALA A 44 -0.18 -5.49 -4.32
N LEU A 45 0.28 -4.50 -3.54
CA LEU A 45 -0.53 -3.85 -2.51
C LEU A 45 -1.70 -3.11 -3.15
N LEU A 46 -1.45 -2.32 -4.21
CA LEU A 46 -2.49 -1.56 -4.90
C LEU A 46 -3.66 -2.47 -5.34
N ALA A 47 -3.35 -3.66 -5.86
CA ALA A 47 -4.35 -4.63 -6.30
C ALA A 47 -5.26 -5.12 -5.16
N GLN A 48 -4.77 -5.12 -3.91
CA GLN A 48 -5.56 -5.43 -2.72
C GLN A 48 -6.34 -4.22 -2.21
N LEU A 49 -5.70 -3.05 -2.19
CA LEU A 49 -6.27 -1.81 -1.68
C LEU A 49 -7.49 -1.37 -2.51
N THR A 50 -7.39 -1.42 -3.83
CA THR A 50 -8.46 -1.00 -4.76
C THR A 50 -9.70 -1.90 -4.74
N ARG A 51 -9.67 -3.03 -4.01
CA ARG A 51 -10.86 -3.87 -3.74
C ARG A 51 -11.81 -3.24 -2.72
N HIS A 52 -11.34 -2.25 -1.97
CA HIS A 52 -12.14 -1.45 -1.06
C HIS A 52 -12.84 -0.34 -1.86
N ARG A 53 -14.12 -0.56 -2.18
CA ARG A 53 -14.88 0.28 -3.12
C ARG A 53 -15.77 1.31 -2.43
N VAL A 54 -16.47 0.90 -1.38
CA VAL A 54 -17.48 1.73 -0.73
C VAL A 54 -16.79 2.74 0.18
N GLY A 55 -17.04 4.02 -0.06
CA GLY A 55 -16.45 5.11 0.71
C GLY A 55 -14.96 5.34 0.42
N PHE A 56 -14.44 4.82 -0.70
CA PHE A 56 -13.07 5.05 -1.18
C PHE A 56 -13.08 5.67 -2.59
N SER A 57 -12.11 6.55 -2.85
CA SER A 57 -11.81 7.12 -4.16
C SER A 57 -10.30 7.07 -4.38
N PHE A 58 -9.87 6.71 -5.59
CA PHE A 58 -8.45 6.53 -5.91
C PHE A 58 -8.07 7.32 -7.17
N SER A 59 -6.94 8.02 -7.11
CA SER A 59 -6.22 8.55 -8.26
C SER A 59 -4.82 7.96 -8.27
N VAL A 60 -4.58 7.01 -9.17
CA VAL A 60 -3.34 6.21 -9.17
C VAL A 60 -2.42 6.69 -10.29
N GLN A 61 -1.12 6.77 -10.00
CA GLN A 61 -0.10 7.01 -11.01
C GLN A 61 -0.18 5.95 -12.13
N SER A 62 -0.45 6.42 -13.34
CA SER A 62 -0.59 5.57 -14.52
C SER A 62 0.76 5.31 -15.18
N GLN A 63 1.11 4.03 -15.36
CA GLN A 63 2.24 3.61 -16.18
C GLN A 63 2.05 3.85 -17.69
N ARG A 64 0.88 4.32 -18.14
CA ARG A 64 0.67 4.77 -19.55
C ARG A 64 1.22 6.16 -19.77
N TYR A 65 1.04 7.02 -18.76
CA TYR A 65 1.36 8.45 -18.84
C TYR A 65 2.68 8.77 -18.17
N VAL A 66 2.98 8.11 -17.05
CA VAL A 66 4.29 8.18 -16.41
C VAL A 66 5.13 7.03 -16.94
N ARG A 67 6.07 7.41 -17.80
CA ARG A 67 7.00 6.51 -18.46
C ARG A 67 8.09 6.08 -17.48
N MET A 68 8.43 4.79 -17.51
CA MET A 68 9.26 4.13 -16.50
C MET A 68 10.68 3.80 -17.00
N GLY A 69 11.14 4.51 -18.02
CA GLY A 69 12.42 4.23 -18.65
C GLY A 69 13.57 4.85 -17.89
N SER A 70 14.75 4.25 -18.02
CA SER A 70 15.97 4.75 -17.37
C SER A 70 16.31 6.18 -17.79
N ASP A 71 15.99 6.57 -19.03
CA ASP A 71 16.22 7.91 -19.57
C ASP A 71 15.00 8.86 -19.43
N ASP A 72 13.88 8.38 -18.87
CA ASP A 72 12.73 9.25 -18.60
C ASP A 72 12.96 10.06 -17.31
N LYS A 73 12.12 11.06 -17.07
CA LYS A 73 12.22 12.00 -15.92
C LYS A 73 12.39 11.31 -14.55
N ILE A 74 11.86 10.11 -14.37
CA ILE A 74 11.89 9.40 -13.09
C ILE A 74 13.12 8.49 -12.93
N GLY A 75 13.91 8.26 -13.98
CA GLY A 75 15.16 7.49 -13.91
C GLY A 75 14.99 5.97 -13.79
N GLY A 76 13.91 5.39 -14.34
CA GLY A 76 13.55 3.98 -14.18
C GLY A 76 12.36 3.76 -13.23
N PHE A 77 11.86 2.51 -13.15
CA PHE A 77 10.86 2.16 -12.15
C PHE A 77 11.53 1.90 -10.79
N ASP A 78 10.91 2.40 -9.73
CA ASP A 78 11.25 2.03 -8.35
C ASP A 78 10.45 0.79 -7.92
N TYR A 79 10.84 0.09 -6.86
CA TYR A 79 10.20 -1.15 -6.42
C TYR A 79 10.29 -1.41 -4.91
N VAL A 80 9.32 -2.17 -4.40
CA VAL A 80 9.25 -2.57 -2.99
C VAL A 80 9.83 -3.97 -2.81
N VAL A 81 10.82 -4.08 -1.92
CA VAL A 81 11.42 -5.36 -1.51
C VAL A 81 10.68 -5.89 -0.28
N PRO A 82 10.06 -7.09 -0.33
CA PRO A 82 9.43 -7.67 0.84
C PRO A 82 10.44 -7.93 1.97
N THR A 83 10.05 -7.69 3.21
CA THR A 83 10.91 -7.90 4.40
C THR A 83 11.36 -9.35 4.62
N THR A 84 10.74 -10.30 3.91
CA THR A 84 11.12 -11.71 3.90
C THR A 84 12.21 -12.04 2.89
N VAL A 85 12.63 -11.09 2.05
CA VAL A 85 13.80 -11.21 1.18
C VAL A 85 15.01 -10.80 2.01
N THR A 86 15.76 -11.80 2.49
CA THR A 86 16.79 -11.63 3.51
C THR A 86 18.04 -12.44 3.17
N GLU A 87 19.19 -12.00 3.69
CA GLU A 87 20.52 -12.58 3.40
C GLU A 87 20.65 -14.05 3.82
N ASP A 88 19.92 -14.47 4.86
CA ASP A 88 19.92 -15.84 5.36
C ASP A 88 19.17 -16.83 4.45
N LYS A 89 18.43 -16.32 3.46
CA LYS A 89 17.70 -17.15 2.49
C LYS A 89 18.48 -17.21 1.19
N THR A 90 19.12 -18.35 0.96
CA THR A 90 19.87 -18.61 -0.28
C THR A 90 19.15 -19.61 -1.17
N ALA A 91 19.47 -19.58 -2.45
CA ALA A 91 19.09 -20.63 -3.39
C ALA A 91 20.22 -20.85 -4.40
N ASP A 92 20.44 -22.12 -4.74
CA ASP A 92 21.24 -22.50 -5.91
C ASP A 92 20.59 -21.89 -7.16
N MET A 93 21.35 -21.07 -7.87
CA MET A 93 20.91 -20.44 -9.10
C MET A 93 21.48 -21.22 -10.29
N TYR A 94 20.65 -21.39 -11.32
CA TYR A 94 21.11 -21.85 -12.61
C TYR A 94 21.20 -20.65 -13.56
N ASP A 95 22.36 -20.47 -14.18
CA ASP A 95 22.48 -19.51 -15.26
C ASP A 95 21.64 -20.00 -16.45
N PHE A 96 20.46 -19.44 -16.64
CA PHE A 96 19.56 -19.82 -17.74
C PHE A 96 20.15 -19.52 -19.13
N VAL A 97 21.17 -18.66 -19.23
CA VAL A 97 21.82 -18.27 -20.49
C VAL A 97 23.00 -19.18 -20.82
N TYR A 98 23.84 -19.52 -19.83
CA TYR A 98 25.09 -20.28 -20.04
C TYR A 98 25.07 -21.71 -19.50
N GLY A 99 24.01 -22.10 -18.80
CA GLY A 99 23.81 -23.46 -18.34
C GLY A 99 24.77 -23.93 -17.24
N ALA A 100 25.35 -23.00 -16.48
CA ALA A 100 26.27 -23.29 -15.39
C ALA A 100 25.58 -23.13 -14.03
N PRO A 101 25.86 -24.04 -13.07
CA PRO A 101 25.47 -23.81 -11.68
C PRO A 101 26.23 -22.59 -11.15
N MET A 102 25.51 -21.65 -10.54
CA MET A 102 26.07 -20.56 -9.76
C MET A 102 25.96 -20.93 -8.27
N GLU A 103 26.97 -20.56 -7.48
CA GLU A 103 26.98 -20.77 -6.02
C GLU A 103 25.72 -20.20 -5.35
N ASP A 104 25.40 -20.71 -4.15
CA ASP A 104 24.30 -20.27 -3.28
C ASP A 104 24.17 -18.73 -3.25
N ARG A 105 23.09 -18.19 -3.82
CA ARG A 105 22.89 -16.72 -3.89
C ARG A 105 21.89 -16.25 -2.85
N PRO A 106 22.19 -15.17 -2.11
CA PRO A 106 21.23 -14.53 -1.22
C PRO A 106 20.01 -14.00 -1.97
N SER A 107 18.83 -14.18 -1.38
CA SER A 107 17.56 -13.74 -1.97
C SER A 107 17.48 -12.24 -2.31
N PRO A 108 18.13 -11.30 -1.58
CA PRO A 108 18.18 -9.89 -1.99
C PRO A 108 18.86 -9.69 -3.34
N GLU A 109 19.93 -10.41 -3.63
CA GLU A 109 20.61 -10.32 -4.92
C GLU A 109 19.77 -10.88 -6.06
N ILE A 110 19.13 -12.04 -5.83
CA ILE A 110 18.22 -12.66 -6.80
C ILE A 110 17.08 -11.69 -7.14
N PHE A 111 16.51 -11.03 -6.12
CA PHE A 111 15.45 -10.05 -6.30
C PHE A 111 15.95 -8.82 -7.09
N ALA A 112 17.09 -8.25 -6.69
CA ALA A 112 17.67 -7.08 -7.34
C ALA A 112 17.98 -7.34 -8.82
N GLU A 113 18.52 -8.52 -9.14
CA GLU A 113 18.78 -8.92 -10.52
C GLU A 113 17.50 -9.01 -11.35
N ALA A 114 16.43 -9.62 -10.81
CA ALA A 114 15.14 -9.69 -11.49
C ALA A 114 14.57 -8.29 -11.80
N MET A 115 14.73 -7.34 -10.88
CA MET A 115 14.30 -5.95 -11.10
C MET A 115 15.14 -5.27 -12.18
N ALA A 116 16.46 -5.47 -12.17
CA ALA A 116 17.36 -4.92 -13.18
C ALA A 116 17.05 -5.48 -14.58
N ILE A 117 16.80 -6.79 -14.69
CA ILE A 117 16.39 -7.42 -15.95
C ILE A 117 15.07 -6.84 -16.45
N ALA A 118 14.09 -6.66 -15.56
CA ALA A 118 12.81 -6.06 -15.93
C ALA A 118 12.98 -4.62 -16.46
N GLN A 119 13.87 -3.81 -15.85
CA GLN A 119 14.16 -2.44 -16.31
C GLN A 119 14.80 -2.45 -17.69
N GLN A 120 15.86 -3.25 -17.87
CA GLN A 120 16.53 -3.38 -19.15
C GLN A 120 15.59 -3.88 -20.24
N THR A 121 14.73 -4.84 -19.93
CA THR A 121 13.73 -5.36 -20.87
C THR A 121 12.71 -4.29 -21.26
N TYR A 122 12.21 -3.51 -20.29
CA TYR A 122 11.31 -2.40 -20.56
C TYR A 122 11.95 -1.35 -21.49
N ASP A 123 13.20 -0.97 -21.22
CA ASP A 123 13.94 0.00 -22.02
C ASP A 123 14.19 -0.53 -23.44
N LYS A 124 14.58 -1.80 -23.58
CA LYS A 124 14.82 -2.45 -24.88
C LYS A 124 13.56 -2.60 -25.72
N LEU A 125 12.42 -2.92 -25.12
CA LEU A 125 11.13 -2.94 -25.83
C LEU A 125 10.81 -1.56 -26.40
N ARG A 126 11.07 -0.50 -25.63
CA ARG A 126 10.85 0.87 -26.08
C ARG A 126 11.83 1.31 -27.16
N GLU A 127 13.10 0.94 -27.05
CA GLU A 127 14.10 1.16 -28.10
C GLU A 127 13.69 0.49 -29.42
N ALA A 128 13.08 -0.69 -29.33
CA ALA A 128 12.50 -1.41 -30.47
C ALA A 128 11.18 -0.80 -31.01
N GLY A 129 10.70 0.32 -30.44
CA GLY A 129 9.50 1.04 -30.89
C GLY A 129 8.19 0.58 -30.26
N VAL A 130 8.21 -0.32 -29.26
CA VAL A 130 7.00 -0.73 -28.54
C VAL A 130 6.50 0.44 -27.68
N PRO A 131 5.20 0.82 -27.76
CA PRO A 131 4.64 1.87 -26.93
C PRO A 131 4.80 1.58 -25.44
N ALA A 132 5.01 2.63 -24.63
CA ALA A 132 5.20 2.49 -23.18
C ALA A 132 4.03 1.77 -22.48
N GLU A 133 2.80 1.88 -22.99
CA GLU A 133 1.63 1.21 -22.43
C GLU A 133 1.59 -0.30 -22.67
N ASP A 134 2.36 -0.81 -23.63
CA ASP A 134 2.53 -2.24 -23.89
C ASP A 134 3.83 -2.74 -23.25
N ALA A 135 4.93 -1.98 -23.40
CA ALA A 135 6.23 -2.32 -22.83
C ALA A 135 6.17 -2.54 -21.31
N ARG A 136 5.34 -1.77 -20.59
CA ARG A 136 5.16 -1.91 -19.14
C ARG A 136 4.64 -3.28 -18.69
N ALA A 137 4.14 -4.13 -19.60
CA ALA A 137 3.67 -5.47 -19.27
C ALA A 137 4.76 -6.37 -18.66
N VAL A 138 6.04 -6.05 -18.88
CA VAL A 138 7.18 -6.75 -18.27
C VAL A 138 7.52 -6.27 -16.86
N LEU A 139 6.93 -5.15 -16.41
CA LEU A 139 7.22 -4.60 -15.08
C LEU A 139 6.57 -5.47 -13.99
N PRO A 140 7.28 -5.73 -12.88
CA PRO A 140 6.84 -6.67 -11.87
C PRO A 140 5.76 -6.08 -10.96
N GLN A 141 5.07 -6.95 -10.21
CA GLN A 141 4.14 -6.53 -9.16
C GLN A 141 4.80 -5.77 -8.00
N ALA A 142 6.12 -5.93 -7.86
CA ALA A 142 6.93 -5.17 -6.93
C ALA A 142 7.13 -3.70 -7.34
N ALA A 143 6.89 -3.34 -8.61
CA ALA A 143 7.05 -1.97 -9.07
C ALA A 143 6.22 -1.02 -8.19
N ALA A 144 6.86 0.06 -7.75
CA ALA A 144 6.29 1.06 -6.89
C ALA A 144 5.31 1.95 -7.66
N THR A 145 4.35 2.48 -6.94
CA THR A 145 3.38 3.44 -7.45
C THR A 145 2.95 4.40 -6.36
N ASN A 146 2.66 5.63 -6.79
CA ASN A 146 2.04 6.62 -5.94
C ASN A 146 0.55 6.71 -6.26
N LEU A 147 -0.23 7.13 -5.27
CA LEU A 147 -1.66 7.36 -5.42
C LEU A 147 -2.16 8.42 -4.44
N VAL A 148 -3.20 9.12 -4.83
CA VAL A 148 -4.06 9.87 -3.91
C VAL A 148 -5.27 9.00 -3.60
N MET A 149 -5.58 8.83 -2.31
CA MET A 149 -6.71 8.06 -1.84
C MET A 149 -7.56 8.92 -0.91
N THR A 150 -8.85 9.04 -1.19
CA THR A 150 -9.82 9.60 -0.25
C THR A 150 -10.66 8.48 0.33
N ALA A 151 -10.90 8.49 1.64
CA ALA A 151 -11.81 7.55 2.28
C ALA A 151 -12.57 8.18 3.44
N ASN A 152 -13.83 7.78 3.63
CA ASN A 152 -14.59 8.17 4.82
C ASN A 152 -14.23 7.30 6.04
N LEU A 153 -14.51 7.79 7.25
CA LEU A 153 -14.10 7.11 8.49
C LEU A 153 -14.72 5.71 8.62
N THR A 154 -16.00 5.53 8.26
CA THR A 154 -16.66 4.22 8.24
C THR A 154 -15.90 3.22 7.37
N ALA A 155 -15.52 3.65 6.17
CA ALA A 155 -14.80 2.84 5.20
C ALA A 155 -13.36 2.53 5.69
N LEU A 156 -12.68 3.49 6.31
CA LEU A 156 -11.36 3.30 6.91
C LEU A 156 -11.38 2.31 8.07
N LEU A 157 -12.36 2.38 8.98
CA LEU A 157 -12.51 1.41 10.06
C LEU A 157 -12.81 -0.01 9.52
N SER A 158 -13.65 -0.11 8.49
CA SER A 158 -13.91 -1.38 7.81
C SER A 158 -12.67 -1.93 7.09
N PHE A 159 -11.85 -1.08 6.50
CA PHE A 159 -10.57 -1.46 5.90
C PHE A 159 -9.58 -1.94 6.97
N TYR A 160 -9.41 -1.16 8.04
CA TYR A 160 -8.47 -1.45 9.11
C TYR A 160 -8.79 -2.77 9.80
N SER A 161 -10.06 -3.04 10.14
CA SER A 161 -10.48 -4.32 10.76
C SER A 161 -10.09 -5.56 9.94
N LYS A 162 -10.02 -5.43 8.61
CA LYS A 162 -9.63 -6.50 7.68
C LYS A 162 -8.13 -6.57 7.42
N ARG A 163 -7.41 -5.45 7.54
CA ARG A 163 -6.01 -5.31 7.09
C ARG A 163 -5.01 -5.11 8.22
N LYS A 164 -5.44 -4.89 9.47
CA LYS A 164 -4.54 -4.78 10.63
C LYS A 164 -3.73 -6.07 10.88
N LYS A 165 -2.63 -5.93 11.65
CA LYS A 165 -1.75 -7.06 12.01
C LYS A 165 -2.54 -8.18 12.67
N GLY A 166 -2.13 -9.42 12.39
CA GLY A 166 -2.72 -10.63 13.00
C GLY A 166 -3.99 -11.19 12.32
N ARG A 167 -4.44 -10.60 11.20
CA ARG A 167 -5.62 -11.08 10.43
C ARG A 167 -5.26 -11.87 9.16
N GLY A 168 -3.99 -12.25 8.98
CA GLY A 168 -3.52 -12.98 7.80
C GLY A 168 -3.38 -12.13 6.53
N ALA A 169 -3.46 -10.80 6.64
CA ALA A 169 -3.16 -9.89 5.54
C ALA A 169 -1.64 -9.83 5.27
N GLN A 170 -1.27 -9.52 4.02
CA GLN A 170 0.13 -9.33 3.63
C GLN A 170 0.76 -8.17 4.41
N ALA A 171 2.05 -8.30 4.76
CA ALA A 171 2.78 -7.33 5.58
C ALA A 171 2.62 -5.88 5.10
N GLU A 172 2.82 -5.62 3.80
CA GLU A 172 2.81 -4.26 3.24
C GLU A 172 1.45 -3.55 3.41
N ILE A 173 0.32 -4.21 3.11
CA ILE A 173 -1.00 -3.59 3.27
C ILE A 173 -1.36 -3.39 4.74
N THR A 174 -0.80 -4.22 5.61
CA THR A 174 -0.93 -4.08 7.04
C THR A 174 -0.14 -2.90 7.59
N GLU A 175 1.07 -2.67 7.07
CA GLU A 175 1.87 -1.48 7.37
C GLU A 175 1.17 -0.20 6.90
N LEU A 176 0.60 -0.23 5.68
CA LEU A 176 -0.23 0.88 5.20
C LEU A 176 -1.44 1.12 6.13
N ALA A 177 -2.12 0.06 6.58
CA ALA A 177 -3.26 0.22 7.49
C ALA A 177 -2.88 0.89 8.81
N GLU A 178 -1.72 0.55 9.39
CA GLU A 178 -1.21 1.23 10.57
C GLU A 178 -0.77 2.67 10.29
N ALA A 179 -0.19 2.95 9.13
CA ALA A 179 0.19 4.31 8.74
C ALA A 179 -1.05 5.20 8.60
N LEU A 180 -2.07 4.74 7.86
CA LEU A 180 -3.34 5.47 7.71
C LEU A 180 -4.02 5.72 9.06
N ARG A 181 -4.03 4.73 9.96
CA ARG A 181 -4.54 4.91 11.33
C ARG A 181 -3.80 6.03 12.05
N ARG A 182 -2.47 6.04 12.00
CA ARG A 182 -1.64 7.06 12.67
C ARG A 182 -1.96 8.45 12.14
N GLU A 183 -1.99 8.62 10.83
CA GLU A 183 -2.33 9.91 10.20
C GLU A 183 -3.72 10.39 10.62
N VAL A 184 -4.73 9.52 10.62
CA VAL A 184 -6.09 9.89 11.06
C VAL A 184 -6.11 10.32 12.53
N VAL A 185 -5.42 9.58 13.40
CA VAL A 185 -5.38 9.89 14.84
C VAL A 185 -4.58 11.15 15.13
N ASP A 186 -3.57 11.48 14.32
CA ASP A 186 -2.78 12.70 14.48
C ASP A 186 -3.65 13.95 14.27
N VAL A 187 -4.44 13.98 13.20
CA VAL A 187 -5.37 15.11 12.94
C VAL A 187 -6.64 15.07 13.79
N GLU A 188 -7.17 13.88 14.11
CA GLU A 188 -8.41 13.71 14.87
C GLU A 188 -8.24 12.70 16.02
N PRO A 189 -7.59 13.09 17.14
CA PRO A 189 -7.20 12.16 18.22
C PRO A 189 -8.35 11.37 18.86
N TRP A 190 -9.55 11.93 18.89
CA TRP A 190 -10.74 11.26 19.43
C TRP A 190 -11.12 10.00 18.63
N THR A 191 -10.65 9.86 17.39
CA THR A 191 -10.93 8.68 16.56
C THR A 191 -10.14 7.43 17.00
N ALA A 192 -9.08 7.58 17.80
CA ALA A 192 -8.19 6.49 18.20
C ALA A 192 -8.96 5.29 18.81
N GLN A 193 -9.95 5.58 19.65
CA GLN A 193 -10.78 4.57 20.32
C GLN A 193 -11.48 3.62 19.33
N PHE A 194 -11.87 4.09 18.15
CA PHE A 194 -12.60 3.24 17.18
C PHE A 194 -11.69 2.27 16.45
N PHE A 195 -10.39 2.57 16.33
CA PHE A 195 -9.43 1.65 15.72
C PHE A 195 -9.00 0.55 16.68
N GLU A 196 -9.08 0.78 18.00
CA GLU A 196 -8.80 -0.23 19.02
C GLU A 196 -9.93 -1.26 19.13
N GLU A 197 -11.17 -0.82 18.89
CA GLU A 197 -12.37 -1.65 19.00
C GLU A 197 -12.60 -2.63 17.82
N VAL A 198 -12.00 -2.38 16.65
CA VAL A 198 -12.22 -3.15 15.41
C VAL A 198 -11.03 -4.02 15.03
#